data_AF-A0A5K8AF98-F1
#
_entry.id   AF-A0A5K8AF98-F1
#
_cell.length_a   1.000
_cell.length_b   1.000
_cell.length_c   1.000
_cell.angle_alpha   90.00
_cell.angle_beta   90.00
_cell.angle_gamma   90.00
#
_symmetry.space_group_name_H-M   'P 1'
#
loop_
_entity.id
_entity.type
_entity.pdbx_description
1 polymer ?
#
loop_
_entity_poly.entity_id
_entity_poly.type
_entity_poly.pdbx_seq_one_letter_code
_entity_poly.pdbx_strand_id
1 'polypeptide(L)'
;MTIEANTWLYVAIQKNGPEEKIVGQTDAEHGISFIPAFLDKETAQQAMFHLHLEKKSKYEIHAIIYDDLARYAVEGGFVIFVLDEDGKVTERLPAV
;
A
#
# COMPACT_ATOMS: atom_id res chain seq x y z
N MET A 1 -3.97 -16.93 -1.28
CA MET A 1 -3.07 -17.11 -0.12
C MET A 1 -3.87 -16.70 1.11
N THR A 2 -3.54 -17.16 2.32
CA THR A 2 -4.20 -16.63 3.54
C THR A 2 -3.20 -15.70 4.22
N ILE A 3 -3.42 -14.39 4.13
CA ILE A 3 -2.65 -13.40 4.88
C ILE A 3 -3.17 -13.39 6.32
N GLU A 4 -2.26 -13.60 7.27
CA GLU A 4 -2.58 -13.62 8.70
C GLU A 4 -2.40 -12.22 9.30
N ALA A 5 -3.06 -11.92 10.43
CA ALA A 5 -2.97 -10.62 11.11
C ALA A 5 -1.51 -10.18 11.38
N ASN A 6 -0.62 -11.13 11.67
CA ASN A 6 0.80 -10.88 11.98
C ASN A 6 1.71 -10.94 10.74
N THR A 7 1.17 -11.05 9.53
CA THR A 7 1.98 -11.06 8.31
C THR A 7 2.58 -9.69 8.09
N TRP A 8 3.88 -9.65 7.80
CA TRP A 8 4.57 -8.44 7.38
C TRP A 8 4.30 -8.15 5.92
N LEU A 9 3.86 -6.94 5.65
CA LEU A 9 3.67 -6.40 4.31
C LEU A 9 4.55 -5.17 4.14
N TYR A 10 4.88 -4.86 2.90
CA TYR A 10 5.60 -3.65 2.54
C TYR A 10 4.62 -2.65 1.95
N VAL A 11 4.75 -1.39 2.35
CA VAL A 11 3.93 -0.28 1.85
C VAL A 11 4.81 0.92 1.53
N ALA A 12 4.35 1.73 0.59
CA ALA A 12 4.98 3.01 0.29
C ALA A 12 4.53 4.06 1.32
N ILE A 13 5.50 4.80 1.86
CA ILE A 13 5.31 5.90 2.80
C ILE A 13 5.78 7.18 2.13
N GLN A 14 4.92 8.20 2.12
CA GLN A 14 5.29 9.56 1.74
C GLN A 14 5.82 10.31 2.97
N LYS A 15 7.04 10.85 2.86
CA LYS A 15 7.65 11.72 3.86
C LYS A 15 7.31 13.18 3.53
N ASN A 16 6.43 13.78 4.32
CA ASN A 16 6.05 15.19 4.23
C ASN A 16 6.58 15.95 5.46
N GLY A 17 7.87 16.25 5.46
CA GLY A 17 8.52 16.91 6.60
C GLY A 17 8.58 16.00 7.83
N PRO A 18 8.03 16.40 9.00
CA PRO A 18 7.99 15.54 10.18
C PRO A 18 6.89 14.48 10.14
N GLU A 19 5.95 14.56 9.18
CA GLU A 19 4.83 13.65 9.08
C GLU A 19 5.07 12.55 8.03
N GLU A 20 4.59 11.36 8.36
CA GLU A 20 4.60 10.17 7.49
C GLU A 20 3.18 9.76 7.18
N LYS A 21 2.92 9.46 5.91
CA LYS A 21 1.60 8.96 5.47
C LYS A 21 1.78 7.75 4.57
N ILE A 22 0.93 6.76 4.75
CA ILE A 22 0.86 5.62 3.85
C ILE A 22 0.30 6.13 2.52
N VAL A 23 0.99 5.79 1.42
CA VAL A 23 0.57 6.17 0.08
C VAL A 23 -0.64 5.33 -0.30
N GLY A 24 -1.79 5.98 -0.46
CA GLY A 24 -2.97 5.39 -1.07
C GLY A 24 -3.04 5.73 -2.56
N GLN A 25 -3.68 4.87 -3.33
CA GLN A 25 -4.02 5.04 -4.73
C GLN A 25 -5.53 5.16 -4.88
N THR A 26 -5.97 5.79 -5.97
CA THR A 26 -7.38 5.86 -6.32
C THR A 26 -7.58 5.28 -7.72
N ASP A 27 -8.42 4.27 -7.81
CA ASP A 27 -8.91 3.78 -9.08
C ASP A 27 -10.10 4.64 -9.52
N ALA A 28 -9.88 5.52 -10.50
CA ALA A 28 -10.89 6.45 -10.98
C ALA A 28 -12.02 5.75 -11.77
N GLU A 29 -11.76 4.57 -12.33
CA GLU A 29 -12.73 3.81 -13.12
C GLU A 29 -13.80 3.17 -12.21
N HIS A 30 -13.39 2.65 -11.06
CA HIS A 30 -14.25 1.97 -10.10
C HIS A 30 -14.63 2.86 -8.90
N GLY A 31 -14.01 4.03 -8.75
CA GLY A 31 -14.24 4.94 -7.63
C GLY A 31 -13.75 4.39 -6.29
N ILE A 32 -12.70 3.57 -6.31
CA ILE A 32 -12.18 2.87 -5.13
C ILE A 32 -10.85 3.48 -4.72
N SER A 33 -10.73 3.83 -3.44
CA SER A 33 -9.46 4.18 -2.82
C SER A 33 -8.84 2.93 -2.21
N PHE A 34 -7.58 2.66 -2.52
CA PHE A 34 -6.89 1.48 -2.03
C PHE A 34 -5.47 1.77 -1.58
N ILE A 35 -4.94 0.94 -0.69
CA ILE A 35 -3.54 0.98 -0.29
C ILE A 35 -2.79 -0.15 -1.02
N PRO A 36 -1.78 0.18 -1.83
CA PRO A 36 -0.88 -0.80 -2.41
C PRO A 36 0.02 -1.43 -1.32
N ALA A 37 -0.11 -2.75 -1.16
CA ALA A 37 0.72 -3.56 -0.29
C ALA A 37 1.52 -4.58 -1.10
N PHE A 38 2.64 -5.03 -0.57
CA PHE A 38 3.56 -5.94 -1.26
C PHE A 38 4.09 -7.00 -0.29
N LEU A 39 4.35 -8.20 -0.79
CA LEU A 39 4.87 -9.31 0.03
C LEU A 39 6.36 -9.17 0.33
N ASP A 40 7.09 -8.49 -0.55
CA ASP A 40 8.52 -8.26 -0.41
C ASP A 40 8.91 -6.84 -0.83
N LYS A 41 10.10 -6.43 -0.38
CA LYS A 41 10.61 -5.07 -0.57
C LYS A 41 11.02 -4.78 -2.02
N GLU A 42 11.50 -5.77 -2.75
CA GLU A 42 12.01 -5.58 -4.12
C GLU A 42 10.84 -5.29 -5.07
N THR A 43 9.79 -6.10 -4.98
CA THR A 43 8.51 -5.90 -5.67
C THR A 43 7.95 -4.50 -5.36
N ALA A 44 7.93 -4.09 -4.09
CA ALA A 44 7.47 -2.75 -3.70
C ALA A 44 8.29 -1.63 -4.35
N GLN A 45 9.62 -1.76 -4.36
CA GLN A 45 10.52 -0.76 -4.93
C GLN A 45 10.35 -0.63 -6.45
N GLN A 46 10.10 -1.73 -7.15
CA GLN A 46 9.85 -1.72 -8.59
C GLN A 46 8.46 -1.13 -8.89
N ALA A 47 7.44 -1.56 -8.15
CA ALA A 47 6.08 -1.06 -8.32
C ALA A 47 5.97 0.46 -8.10
N MET A 48 6.85 1.08 -7.30
CA MET A 48 6.88 2.54 -7.13
C MET A 48 7.00 3.32 -8.44
N PHE A 49 7.63 2.76 -9.47
CA PHE A 49 7.72 3.41 -10.79
C PHE A 49 6.39 3.43 -11.54
N HIS A 50 5.45 2.56 -11.15
CA HIS A 50 4.12 2.42 -11.74
C HIS A 50 3.02 3.12 -10.92
N LEU A 51 3.31 3.48 -9.67
CA LEU A 51 2.37 4.19 -8.80
C LEU A 51 2.21 5.66 -9.20
N HIS A 52 1.05 6.23 -8.88
CA HIS A 52 0.74 7.64 -9.12
C HIS A 52 1.30 8.52 -8.00
N LEU A 53 2.62 8.69 -8.01
CA LEU A 53 3.32 9.45 -6.97
C LEU A 53 3.40 10.95 -7.30
N GLU A 54 3.16 11.80 -6.30
CA GLU A 54 3.38 13.25 -6.43
C GLU A 54 4.84 13.58 -6.69
N LYS A 55 5.07 14.47 -7.66
CA LYS A 55 6.41 14.95 -8.04
C LYS A 55 7.00 15.79 -6.90
N LYS A 56 8.28 15.57 -6.60
CA LYS A 56 9.09 16.24 -5.56
C LYS A 56 8.84 15.82 -4.11
N SER A 57 7.99 14.83 -3.85
CA SER A 57 7.88 14.21 -2.54
C SER A 57 8.92 13.09 -2.36
N LYS A 58 9.32 12.83 -1.12
CA LYS A 58 10.18 11.69 -0.79
C LYS A 58 9.30 10.50 -0.44
N TYR A 59 9.65 9.34 -0.96
CA TYR A 59 8.95 8.08 -0.71
C TYR A 59 9.91 7.03 -0.20
N GLU A 60 9.46 6.24 0.75
CA GLU A 60 10.21 5.13 1.34
C GLU A 60 9.33 3.89 1.42
N ILE A 61 9.95 2.71 1.33
CA ILE A 61 9.25 1.44 1.52
C ILE A 61 9.48 0.96 2.95
N HIS A 62 8.40 0.85 3.72
CA HIS A 62 8.43 0.38 5.10
C HIS A 62 7.68 -0.95 5.21
N ALA A 63 8.15 -1.79 6.13
CA ALA A 63 7.43 -2.98 6.54
C ALA A 63 6.42 -2.62 7.63
N ILE A 64 5.20 -3.13 7.53
CA ILE A 64 4.10 -2.94 8.48
C ILE A 64 3.38 -4.28 8.68
N ILE A 65 2.85 -4.50 9.89
CA ILE A 65 2.02 -5.66 10.19
C ILE A 65 0.64 -5.47 9.53
N TYR A 66 0.12 -6.52 8.91
CA TYR A 66 -1.16 -6.49 8.21
C TYR A 66 -2.31 -5.98 9.09
N ASP A 67 -2.38 -6.39 10.36
CA ASP A 67 -3.42 -5.91 11.29
C ASP A 67 -3.39 -4.39 11.48
N ASP A 68 -2.20 -3.79 11.64
CA ASP A 68 -2.03 -2.34 11.76
C ASP A 68 -2.40 -1.64 10.45
N LEU A 69 -1.99 -2.20 9.31
CA LEU A 69 -2.33 -1.69 7.99
C LEU A 69 -3.84 -1.74 7.73
N ALA A 70 -4.50 -2.84 8.12
CA ALA A 70 -5.93 -3.03 7.96
C ALA A 70 -6.73 -2.03 8.78
N ARG A 71 -6.34 -1.78 10.04
CA ARG A 71 -6.94 -0.74 10.87
C ARG A 71 -6.80 0.64 10.23
N TYR A 72 -5.59 0.99 9.80
CA TYR A 72 -5.35 2.26 9.10
C TYR A 72 -6.21 2.40 7.83
N ALA A 73 -6.32 1.33 7.04
CA ALA A 73 -7.12 1.30 5.83
C ALA A 73 -8.61 1.53 6.14
N VAL A 74 -9.15 0.82 7.15
CA VAL A 74 -10.55 0.94 7.57
C VAL A 74 -10.86 2.35 8.08
N GLU A 75 -10.01 2.92 8.92
CA GLU A 75 -10.19 4.28 9.44
C GLU A 75 -10.16 5.34 8.32
N GLY A 76 -9.37 5.11 7.27
CA GLY A 76 -9.28 5.98 6.10
C GLY A 76 -10.30 5.70 4.99
N GLY A 77 -11.10 4.64 5.09
CA GLY A 77 -12.03 4.22 4.03
C GLY A 77 -11.34 3.60 2.80
N PHE A 78 -10.15 3.04 2.98
CA PHE A 78 -9.39 2.34 1.94
C PHE A 78 -9.61 0.83 2.00
N VAL A 79 -9.45 0.16 0.86
CA VAL A 79 -9.23 -1.29 0.79
C VAL A 79 -7.75 -1.59 0.59
N ILE A 80 -7.29 -2.80 0.92
CA ILE A 80 -5.90 -3.18 0.69
C ILE A 80 -5.81 -4.13 -0.51
N PHE A 81 -4.93 -3.80 -1.45
CA PHE A 81 -4.59 -4.67 -2.57
C PHE A 81 -3.12 -5.04 -2.51
N VAL A 82 -2.83 -6.33 -2.59
CA VAL A 82 -1.48 -6.81 -2.84
C VAL A 82 -1.21 -6.67 -4.32
N LEU A 83 -0.10 -6.02 -4.69
CA LEU A 83 0.31 -5.86 -6.07
C LEU A 83 1.63 -6.57 -6.36
N ASP A 84 1.86 -6.87 -7.63
CA ASP A 84 3.17 -7.31 -8.13
C ASP A 84 4.04 -6.12 -8.58
N GLU A 85 5.21 -6.42 -9.15
CA GLU A 85 6.22 -5.48 -9.61
C GLU A 85 5.73 -4.54 -10.73
N ASP A 86 4.82 -5.01 -11.58
CA ASP A 86 4.16 -4.22 -12.63
C ASP A 86 3.03 -3.33 -12.06
N GLY A 87 2.71 -3.47 -10.77
CA GLY A 87 1.57 -2.79 -10.14
C GLY A 87 0.21 -3.40 -10.52
N LYS A 88 0.13 -4.69 -10.87
CA LYS A 88 -1.16 -5.38 -11.05
C LYS A 88 -1.61 -6.00 -9.74
N VAL A 89 -2.92 -5.99 -9.51
CA VAL A 89 -3.50 -6.58 -8.30
C VAL A 89 -3.39 -8.10 -8.38
N THR A 90 -2.71 -8.69 -7.41
CA THR A 90 -2.59 -10.14 -7.26
C THR A 90 -3.57 -10.68 -6.23
N GLU A 91 -3.83 -9.91 -5.17
CA GLU A 91 -4.75 -10.31 -4.11
C GLU A 91 -5.48 -9.11 -3.50
N ARG A 92 -6.73 -9.32 -3.09
CA ARG A 92 -7.52 -8.35 -2.31
C ARG A 92 -7.59 -8.82 -0.88
N LEU A 93 -7.14 -7.99 0.06
CA LEU A 93 -7.20 -8.32 1.46
C LEU A 93 -8.52 -7.82 2.08
N PRO A 94 -9.17 -8.63 2.93
CA PRO A 94 -10.39 -8.21 3.61
C PRO A 94 -10.08 -7.09 4.61
N ALA A 95 -10.92 -6.07 4.69
CA ALA A 95 -10.91 -5.20 5.87
C ALA A 95 -11.28 -6.06 7.09
N VAL A 96 -10.43 -6.09 8.12
CA VAL A 96 -10.66 -6.82 9.38
C VAL A 96 -11.19 -5.90 10.48
#